data_AF-A0A521CUC1-F1
#
_entry.id   AF-A0A521CUC1-F1
#
_cell.length_a   1.000
_cell.length_b   1.000
_cell.length_c   1.000
_cell.angle_alpha   90.00
_cell.angle_beta   90.00
_cell.angle_gamma   90.00
#
_symmetry.space_group_name_H-M   'P 1'
#
loop_
_entity.id
_entity.type
_entity.pdbx_description
1 polymer ?
#
loop_
_entity_poly.entity_id
_entity_poly.type
_entity_poly.pdbx_seq_one_letter_code
_entity_poly.pdbx_strand_id
1 'polypeptide(L)'
;MDVYWFISFIAKEKEAISLYSKHSRHCLYYKKHPKLFEIIATLQFYLPYHNDPNRMLLSLLILISAFLLNLFLPWWSIALPGLILGYVFNKQMWVSFGWGFLALFLLWGGQALYIHLANDGILSSRIAEMLQVGSPWLVVLATGILGGLVSGLAALTGAALKNTPRSFER
;
A
#
# COMPACT_ATOMS: atom_id res chain seq x y z
N MET A 1 -6.28 31.09 4.97
CA MET A 1 -7.06 29.94 5.47
C MET A 1 -6.32 28.60 5.24
N ASP A 2 -5.31 28.21 6.02
CA ASP A 2 -4.28 29.06 6.64
C ASP A 2 -3.05 28.24 7.06
N VAL A 3 -1.89 28.76 6.68
CA VAL A 3 -0.50 28.26 6.86
C VAL A 3 -0.17 27.89 8.33
N TYR A 4 -1.03 28.28 9.26
CA TYR A 4 -0.95 28.06 10.70
C TYR A 4 -1.00 26.59 11.11
N TRP A 5 -1.66 25.69 10.37
CA TRP A 5 -1.65 24.25 10.69
C TRP A 5 -0.28 23.63 10.43
N PHE A 6 0.38 24.05 9.34
CA PHE A 6 1.73 23.60 8.96
C PHE A 6 2.81 24.17 9.88
N ILE A 7 2.67 25.43 10.34
CA ILE A 7 3.57 26.03 11.34
C ILE A 7 3.39 25.38 12.72
N SER A 8 2.17 24.97 13.11
CA SER A 8 1.94 24.25 14.37
C SER A 8 2.56 22.84 14.39
N PHE A 9 2.61 22.19 13.23
CA PHE A 9 3.25 20.88 13.04
C PHE A 9 4.79 20.99 13.12
N ILE A 10 5.37 22.02 12.49
CA ILE A 10 6.82 22.31 12.58
C ILE A 10 7.23 22.82 13.97
N ALA A 11 6.38 23.56 14.68
CA ALA A 11 6.66 24.04 16.02
C ALA A 11 6.72 22.91 17.05
N LYS A 12 5.87 21.89 16.90
CA LYS A 12 5.83 20.70 17.78
C LYS A 12 7.03 19.76 17.58
N GLU A 13 7.61 19.77 16.38
CA GLU A 13 8.81 19.02 16.03
C GLU A 13 10.08 19.59 16.68
N LYS A 14 10.17 20.92 16.86
CA LYS A 14 11.34 21.56 17.48
C LYS A 14 11.50 21.26 18.98
N GLU A 15 10.41 21.10 19.72
CA GLU A 15 10.45 20.71 21.14
C GLU A 15 10.81 19.23 21.33
N ALA A 16 10.32 18.35 20.46
CA ALA A 16 10.66 16.92 20.47
C ALA A 16 12.15 16.68 20.16
N ILE A 17 12.72 17.46 19.23
CA ILE A 17 14.15 17.40 18.90
C ILE A 17 15.02 17.92 20.06
N SER A 18 14.56 18.91 20.83
CA SER A 18 15.25 19.42 22.03
C SER A 18 15.38 18.34 23.11
N LEU A 19 14.29 17.64 23.41
CA LEU A 19 14.24 16.55 24.39
C LEU A 19 15.05 15.32 23.95
N TYR A 20 15.02 14.97 22.67
CA TYR A 20 15.80 13.84 22.12
C TYR A 20 17.30 14.15 22.03
N SER A 21 17.69 15.43 21.88
CA SER A 21 19.09 15.85 21.78
C SER A 21 19.88 15.73 23.09
N LYS A 22 19.20 15.57 24.23
CA LYS A 22 19.85 15.57 25.55
C LYS A 22 20.52 14.24 25.90
N HIS A 23 20.22 13.14 25.18
CA HIS A 23 20.69 11.81 25.56
C HIS A 23 21.42 10.99 24.48
N SER A 24 21.39 11.39 23.20
CA SER A 24 22.05 10.62 22.13
C SER A 24 23.16 11.40 21.42
N ARG A 25 24.41 10.95 21.59
CA ARG A 25 25.60 11.52 20.92
C ARG A 25 25.50 11.53 19.39
N HIS A 26 24.63 10.71 18.80
CA HIS A 26 24.41 10.64 17.35
C HIS A 26 23.72 11.89 16.79
N CYS A 27 22.85 12.57 17.54
CA CYS A 27 22.12 13.76 17.04
C CYS A 27 23.01 14.99 16.85
N LEU A 28 24.11 15.12 17.61
CA LEU A 28 25.05 16.23 17.48
C LEU A 28 25.80 16.21 16.13
N TYR A 29 26.03 15.02 15.57
CA TYR A 29 26.70 14.86 14.29
C TYR A 29 25.82 15.33 13.12
N TYR A 30 24.53 14.99 13.14
CA TYR A 30 23.56 15.40 12.12
C TYR A 30 23.23 16.89 12.15
N LYS A 31 23.28 17.53 13.33
CA LYS A 31 23.13 18.98 13.47
C LYS A 31 24.28 19.77 12.82
N LYS A 32 25.48 19.16 12.73
CA LYS A 32 26.69 19.78 12.18
C LYS A 32 26.76 19.72 10.64
N HIS A 33 26.05 18.78 10.01
CA HIS A 33 26.09 18.58 8.55
C HIS A 33 24.67 18.38 7.97
N PRO A 34 23.89 19.46 7.75
CA PRO A 34 22.50 19.36 7.30
C PRO A 34 22.33 18.65 5.95
N LYS A 35 23.30 18.77 5.05
CA LYS A 35 23.31 18.06 3.76
C LYS A 35 23.48 16.55 3.90
N LEU A 36 24.11 16.07 4.97
CA LEU A 36 24.28 14.63 5.22
C LEU A 36 22.94 13.97 5.56
N PHE A 37 22.05 14.66 6.27
CA PHE A 37 20.71 14.16 6.58
C PHE A 37 19.87 13.99 5.32
N GLU A 38 19.90 14.97 4.40
CA GLU A 38 19.20 14.86 3.12
C GLU A 38 19.75 13.71 2.26
N ILE A 39 21.08 13.55 2.21
CA ILE A 39 21.74 12.45 1.48
C ILE A 39 21.41 11.09 2.10
N ILE A 40 21.39 10.97 3.43
CA ILE A 40 21.07 9.70 4.10
C ILE A 40 19.58 9.38 3.97
N ALA A 41 18.69 10.37 4.04
CA ALA A 41 17.24 10.19 3.82
C ALA A 41 16.92 9.82 2.36
N THR A 42 17.62 10.41 1.39
CA THR A 42 17.52 10.01 -0.02
C THR A 42 18.17 8.66 -0.29
N LEU A 43 19.28 8.31 0.39
CA LEU A 43 19.90 6.98 0.30
C LEU A 43 19.02 5.89 0.94
N GLN A 44 18.29 6.18 2.01
CA GLN A 44 17.31 5.26 2.60
C GLN A 44 16.13 4.98 1.64
N PHE A 45 15.85 5.92 0.74
CA PHE A 45 14.84 5.81 -0.33
C PHE A 45 15.40 5.17 -1.61
N TYR A 46 16.71 5.28 -1.87
CA TYR A 46 17.37 4.84 -3.10
C TYR A 46 18.10 3.49 -3.01
N LEU A 47 18.49 3.03 -1.82
CA LEU A 47 19.19 1.74 -1.71
C LEU A 47 18.25 0.58 -2.06
N PRO A 48 18.58 -0.19 -3.12
CA PRO A 48 17.71 -1.23 -3.63
C PRO A 48 17.75 -2.43 -2.70
N TYR A 49 16.72 -2.52 -1.86
CA TYR A 49 15.83 -3.67 -1.72
C TYR A 49 16.27 -4.97 -2.45
N HIS A 50 17.36 -5.59 -1.98
CA HIS A 50 17.96 -6.76 -2.59
C HIS A 50 17.35 -8.03 -1.97
N ASN A 51 16.19 -8.47 -2.49
CA ASN A 51 15.58 -9.79 -2.28
C ASN A 51 15.26 -10.20 -0.83
N ASP A 52 14.27 -9.55 -0.20
CA ASP A 52 13.60 -10.15 0.97
C ASP A 52 12.55 -11.18 0.48
N PRO A 53 12.72 -12.50 0.70
CA PRO A 53 11.75 -13.53 0.26
C PRO A 53 10.34 -13.30 0.82
N ASN A 54 10.24 -12.59 1.94
CA ASN A 54 9.00 -12.32 2.66
C ASN A 54 8.00 -11.45 1.87
N ARG A 55 8.43 -10.68 0.85
CA ARG A 55 7.51 -9.77 0.14
C ARG A 55 6.80 -10.43 -1.04
N MET A 56 7.45 -11.35 -1.73
CA MET A 56 6.76 -12.21 -2.73
C MET A 56 5.77 -13.15 -2.02
N LEU A 57 6.16 -13.65 -0.85
CA LEU A 57 5.28 -14.43 0.02
C LEU A 57 4.03 -13.64 0.40
N LEU A 58 4.14 -12.34 0.68
CA LEU A 58 2.98 -11.49 1.00
C LEU A 58 1.92 -11.51 -0.12
N SER A 59 2.32 -11.27 -1.37
CA SER A 59 1.35 -11.27 -2.48
C SER A 59 0.69 -12.62 -2.67
N LEU A 60 1.45 -13.72 -2.54
CA LEU A 60 0.91 -15.07 -2.61
C LEU A 60 -0.09 -15.34 -1.49
N LEU A 61 0.22 -14.93 -0.26
CA LEU A 61 -0.67 -15.10 0.89
C LEU A 61 -1.94 -14.25 0.75
N ILE A 62 -1.84 -13.00 0.28
CA ILE A 62 -3.00 -12.14 0.00
C ILE A 62 -3.87 -12.78 -1.08
N LEU A 63 -3.27 -13.23 -2.19
CA LEU A 63 -3.98 -13.84 -3.30
C LEU A 63 -4.75 -15.08 -2.86
N ILE A 64 -4.07 -16.03 -2.19
CA ILE A 64 -4.69 -17.29 -1.73
C ILE A 64 -5.79 -17.00 -0.70
N SER A 65 -5.51 -16.14 0.28
CA SER A 65 -6.48 -15.81 1.33
C SER A 65 -7.70 -15.09 0.77
N ALA A 66 -7.51 -14.12 -0.12
CA ALA A 66 -8.60 -13.39 -0.76
C ALA A 66 -9.44 -14.30 -1.66
N PHE A 67 -8.81 -15.20 -2.40
CA PHE A 67 -9.54 -16.19 -3.21
C PHE A 67 -10.44 -17.07 -2.33
N LEU A 68 -9.90 -17.60 -1.22
CA LEU A 68 -10.67 -18.42 -0.28
C LEU A 68 -11.81 -17.63 0.37
N LEU A 69 -11.57 -16.39 0.81
CA LEU A 69 -12.60 -15.56 1.42
C LEU A 69 -13.71 -15.20 0.43
N ASN A 70 -13.38 -14.96 -0.84
CA ASN A 70 -14.36 -14.62 -1.87
C ASN A 70 -15.31 -15.78 -2.21
N LEU A 71 -15.01 -17.02 -1.78
CA LEU A 71 -15.93 -18.16 -1.93
C LEU A 71 -17.06 -18.15 -0.89
N PHE A 72 -16.84 -17.57 0.28
CA PHE A 72 -17.79 -17.64 1.41
C PHE A 72 -18.35 -16.28 1.82
N LEU A 73 -17.59 -15.22 1.60
CA LEU A 73 -17.94 -13.86 2.01
C LEU A 73 -18.18 -12.99 0.78
N PRO A 74 -18.91 -11.87 0.94
CA PRO A 74 -19.07 -10.92 -0.14
C PRO A 74 -17.73 -10.28 -0.53
N TRP A 75 -17.71 -9.67 -1.71
CA TRP A 75 -16.51 -9.12 -2.35
C TRP A 75 -15.71 -8.11 -1.50
N TRP A 76 -16.30 -7.43 -0.50
CA TRP A 76 -15.58 -6.52 0.39
C TRP A 76 -14.56 -7.24 1.29
N SER A 77 -14.70 -8.55 1.47
CA SER A 77 -13.81 -9.36 2.32
C SER A 77 -12.37 -9.40 1.82
N ILE A 78 -12.12 -9.12 0.54
CA ILE A 78 -10.79 -9.08 -0.07
C ILE A 78 -9.87 -8.00 0.54
N ALA A 79 -10.45 -6.98 1.19
CA ALA A 79 -9.68 -5.96 1.88
C ALA A 79 -9.05 -6.49 3.19
N LEU A 80 -9.65 -7.51 3.82
CA LEU A 80 -9.18 -8.04 5.11
C LEU A 80 -7.79 -8.70 5.02
N PRO A 81 -7.52 -9.61 4.05
CA PRO A 81 -6.18 -10.15 3.85
C PRO A 81 -5.13 -9.08 3.59
N GLY A 82 -5.46 -8.09 2.75
CA GLY A 82 -4.58 -6.96 2.45
C GLY A 82 -4.19 -6.23 3.73
N LEU A 83 -5.17 -5.85 4.55
CA LEU A 83 -4.95 -5.15 5.82
C LEU A 83 -4.12 -5.97 6.81
N ILE A 84 -4.54 -7.21 7.08
CA ILE A 84 -3.92 -8.07 8.11
C ILE A 84 -2.49 -8.42 7.70
N LEU A 85 -2.28 -8.89 6.48
CA LEU A 85 -0.96 -9.31 6.03
C LEU A 85 -0.04 -8.11 5.79
N GLY A 86 -0.58 -6.96 5.36
CA GLY A 86 0.15 -5.69 5.30
C GLY A 86 0.69 -5.26 6.67
N TYR A 87 -0.12 -5.41 7.72
CA TYR A 87 0.29 -5.13 9.10
C TYR A 87 1.34 -6.13 9.61
N VAL A 88 1.17 -7.43 9.37
CA VAL A 88 2.06 -8.47 9.90
C VAL A 88 3.43 -8.44 9.21
N PHE A 89 3.48 -8.37 7.88
CA PHE A 89 4.71 -8.66 7.13
C PHE A 89 5.54 -7.44 6.76
N ASN A 90 4.94 -6.26 6.55
CA ASN A 90 5.70 -5.15 5.98
C ASN A 90 6.14 -4.09 6.98
N LYS A 91 7.29 -3.47 6.67
CA LYS A 91 7.84 -2.28 7.34
C LYS A 91 7.77 -1.04 6.45
N GLN A 92 7.56 -1.20 5.14
CA GLN A 92 7.55 -0.10 4.17
C GLN A 92 6.18 0.01 3.50
N MET A 93 5.54 1.18 3.66
CA MET A 93 4.19 1.46 3.19
C MET A 93 4.03 1.27 1.68
N TRP A 94 4.84 1.96 0.87
CA TRP A 94 4.71 1.92 -0.60
C TRP A 94 4.97 0.54 -1.23
N VAL A 95 5.87 -0.25 -0.64
CA VAL A 95 6.12 -1.61 -1.13
C VAL A 95 4.96 -2.55 -0.78
N SER A 96 4.29 -2.33 0.35
CA SER A 96 3.05 -3.05 0.70
C SER A 96 1.94 -2.79 -0.29
N PHE A 97 1.78 -1.54 -0.71
CA PHE A 97 0.81 -1.15 -1.72
C PHE A 97 1.08 -1.89 -3.04
N GLY A 98 2.31 -1.86 -3.54
CA GLY A 98 2.65 -2.49 -4.83
C GLY A 98 2.38 -4.00 -4.85
N TRP A 99 2.81 -4.72 -3.81
CA TRP A 99 2.60 -6.18 -3.72
C TRP A 99 1.14 -6.55 -3.44
N GLY A 100 0.42 -5.76 -2.62
CA GLY A 100 -1.01 -5.92 -2.41
C GLY A 100 -1.82 -5.65 -3.69
N PHE A 101 -1.46 -4.60 -4.42
CA PHE A 101 -2.07 -4.25 -5.71
C PHE A 101 -1.88 -5.38 -6.71
N LEU A 102 -0.65 -5.85 -6.89
CA LEU A 102 -0.34 -6.89 -7.88
C LEU A 102 -1.10 -8.19 -7.59
N ALA A 103 -1.24 -8.57 -6.32
CA ALA A 103 -1.96 -9.78 -5.92
C ALA A 103 -3.41 -9.79 -6.43
N LEU A 104 -4.17 -8.73 -6.16
CA LEU A 104 -5.60 -8.68 -6.52
C LEU A 104 -5.87 -8.12 -7.91
N PHE A 105 -4.93 -7.38 -8.49
CA PHE A 105 -4.93 -7.10 -9.92
C PHE A 105 -4.86 -8.39 -10.74
N LEU A 106 -3.98 -9.32 -10.37
CA LEU A 106 -3.88 -10.61 -11.04
C LEU A 106 -5.06 -11.53 -10.75
N LEU A 107 -5.55 -11.54 -9.50
CA LEU A 107 -6.70 -12.37 -9.13
C LEU A 107 -7.98 -11.92 -9.85
N TRP A 108 -8.41 -10.67 -9.67
CA TRP A 108 -9.63 -10.16 -10.28
C TRP A 108 -9.49 -9.90 -11.77
N GLY A 109 -8.34 -9.41 -12.23
CA GLY A 109 -8.06 -9.26 -13.65
C GLY A 109 -8.05 -10.62 -14.36
N GLY A 110 -7.44 -11.63 -13.76
CA GLY A 110 -7.45 -13.01 -14.27
C GLY A 110 -8.84 -13.63 -14.28
N GLN A 111 -9.62 -13.47 -13.20
CA GLN A 111 -11.01 -13.94 -13.15
C GLN A 111 -11.90 -13.23 -14.19
N ALA A 112 -11.78 -11.91 -14.32
CA ALA A 112 -12.52 -11.13 -15.31
C ALA A 112 -12.15 -11.52 -16.74
N LEU A 113 -10.85 -11.75 -17.00
CA LEU A 113 -10.36 -12.23 -18.28
C LEU A 113 -10.88 -13.64 -18.60
N TYR A 114 -10.84 -14.55 -17.62
CA TYR A 114 -11.38 -15.90 -17.77
C TYR A 114 -12.87 -15.86 -18.11
N ILE A 115 -13.67 -15.08 -17.38
CA ILE A 115 -15.11 -14.93 -17.64
C ILE A 115 -15.36 -14.28 -19.01
N HIS A 116 -14.54 -13.29 -19.39
CA HIS A 116 -14.62 -12.65 -20.70
C HIS A 116 -14.42 -13.66 -21.83
N LEU A 117 -13.32 -14.43 -21.78
CA LEU A 117 -12.99 -15.43 -22.81
C LEU A 117 -13.99 -16.60 -22.81
N ALA A 118 -14.46 -17.04 -21.64
CA ALA A 118 -15.41 -18.15 -21.53
C ALA A 118 -16.83 -17.81 -22.04
N ASN A 119 -17.16 -16.52 -22.16
CA ASN A 119 -18.46 -16.04 -22.64
C ASN A 119 -18.37 -15.31 -23.98
N ASP A 120 -17.28 -15.51 -24.75
CA ASP A 120 -17.02 -14.81 -26.02
C ASP A 120 -17.16 -13.28 -25.93
N GLY A 121 -16.91 -12.71 -24.73
CA GLY A 121 -17.00 -11.29 -24.47
C GLY A 121 -18.41 -10.70 -24.39
N ILE A 122 -19.48 -11.50 -24.44
CA ILE A 122 -20.88 -11.04 -24.44
C ILE A 122 -21.21 -10.19 -23.19
N LEU A 123 -20.81 -10.64 -22.00
CA LEU A 123 -21.14 -9.91 -20.76
C LEU A 123 -20.44 -8.55 -20.71
N SER A 124 -19.14 -8.55 -20.99
CA SER A 124 -18.32 -7.35 -21.00
C SER A 124 -18.69 -6.37 -22.10
N SER A 125 -19.22 -6.82 -23.24
CA SER A 125 -19.70 -5.92 -24.29
C SER A 125 -20.97 -5.19 -23.85
N ARG A 126 -21.91 -5.88 -23.20
CA ARG A 126 -23.08 -5.23 -22.59
C ARG A 126 -22.69 -4.20 -21.54
N ILE A 127 -21.74 -4.53 -20.67
CA ILE A 127 -21.24 -3.58 -19.66
C ILE A 127 -20.55 -2.39 -20.34
N ALA A 128 -19.74 -2.63 -21.38
CA ALA A 128 -19.07 -1.56 -22.13
C ALA A 128 -20.06 -0.64 -22.86
N GLU A 129 -21.14 -1.18 -23.41
CA GLU A 129 -22.25 -0.41 -24.00
C GLU A 129 -22.96 0.44 -22.94
N MET A 130 -23.32 -0.15 -21.80
CA MET A 130 -23.99 0.56 -20.69
C MET A 130 -23.14 1.69 -20.12
N LEU A 131 -21.83 1.47 -20.00
CA LEU A 131 -20.88 2.47 -19.49
C LEU A 131 -20.37 3.42 -20.58
N GLN A 132 -20.75 3.20 -21.86
CA GLN A 132 -20.27 3.97 -23.02
C GLN A 132 -18.74 3.99 -23.17
N VAL A 133 -18.08 2.90 -22.77
CA VAL A 133 -16.61 2.77 -22.73
C VAL A 133 -16.04 2.26 -24.08
N GLY A 134 -16.91 1.82 -24.99
CA GLY A 134 -16.56 1.45 -26.37
C GLY A 134 -15.80 0.14 -26.55
N SER A 135 -15.03 -0.32 -25.55
CA SER A 135 -14.26 -1.57 -25.60
C SER A 135 -14.53 -2.48 -24.39
N PRO A 136 -14.92 -3.75 -24.61
CA PRO A 136 -15.08 -4.75 -23.54
C PRO A 136 -13.79 -5.00 -22.75
N TRP A 137 -12.63 -4.85 -23.38
CA TRP A 137 -11.32 -5.05 -22.74
C TRP A 137 -11.03 -4.03 -21.65
N LEU A 138 -11.53 -2.80 -21.81
CA LEU A 138 -11.41 -1.77 -20.78
C LEU A 138 -12.20 -2.14 -19.52
N VAL A 139 -13.33 -2.85 -19.66
CA VAL A 139 -14.10 -3.36 -18.51
C VAL A 139 -13.30 -4.40 -17.73
N VAL A 140 -12.63 -5.32 -18.44
CA VAL A 140 -11.76 -6.35 -17.83
C VAL A 140 -10.60 -5.68 -17.10
N LEU A 141 -9.91 -4.74 -17.76
CA LEU A 141 -8.78 -4.02 -17.17
C LEU A 141 -9.21 -3.19 -15.97
N ALA A 142 -10.32 -2.46 -16.07
CA ALA A 142 -10.87 -1.67 -14.97
C ALA A 142 -11.21 -2.55 -13.76
N THR A 143 -11.76 -3.75 -13.99
CA THR A 143 -12.04 -4.71 -12.91
C THR A 143 -10.77 -5.12 -12.17
N GLY A 144 -9.70 -5.46 -12.91
CA GLY A 144 -8.41 -5.76 -12.32
C GLY A 144 -7.83 -4.57 -11.53
N ILE A 145 -7.86 -3.37 -12.12
CA ILE A 145 -7.36 -2.14 -11.46
C ILE A 145 -8.14 -1.88 -10.15
N LEU A 146 -9.46 -1.99 -10.16
CA LEU A 146 -10.28 -1.78 -8.96
C LEU A 146 -9.93 -2.78 -7.85
N GLY A 147 -9.77 -4.06 -8.19
CA GLY A 147 -9.34 -5.08 -7.23
C GLY A 147 -7.96 -4.81 -6.65
N GLY A 148 -7.01 -4.48 -7.52
CA GLY A 148 -5.66 -4.10 -7.12
C GLY A 148 -5.67 -2.87 -6.21
N LEU A 149 -6.43 -1.83 -6.53
CA LEU A 149 -6.51 -0.61 -5.71
C LEU A 149 -7.07 -0.91 -4.32
N VAL A 150 -8.17 -1.67 -4.23
CA VAL A 150 -8.78 -2.04 -2.93
C VAL A 150 -7.76 -2.77 -2.05
N SER A 151 -7.05 -3.77 -2.59
CA SER A 151 -6.05 -4.51 -1.83
C SER A 151 -4.80 -3.71 -1.53
N GLY A 152 -4.31 -2.94 -2.49
CA GLY A 152 -3.12 -2.12 -2.35
C GLY A 152 -3.31 -1.09 -1.24
N LEU A 153 -4.48 -0.42 -1.22
CA LEU A 153 -4.84 0.53 -0.17
C LEU A 153 -5.01 -0.17 1.18
N ALA A 154 -5.66 -1.33 1.23
CA ALA A 154 -5.78 -2.10 2.48
C ALA A 154 -4.41 -2.49 3.04
N ALA A 155 -3.50 -2.98 2.19
CA ALA A 155 -2.13 -3.35 2.58
C ALA A 155 -1.30 -2.12 3.02
N LEU A 156 -1.49 -0.99 2.35
CA LEU A 156 -0.88 0.29 2.74
C LEU A 156 -1.34 0.71 4.15
N THR A 157 -2.65 0.63 4.41
CA THR A 157 -3.24 0.95 5.72
C THR A 157 -2.71 0.02 6.81
N GLY A 158 -2.64 -1.29 6.55
CA GLY A 158 -2.06 -2.25 7.48
C GLY A 158 -0.61 -1.92 7.84
N ALA A 159 0.21 -1.60 6.84
CA ALA A 159 1.61 -1.21 7.07
C ALA A 159 1.74 0.13 7.81
N ALA A 160 0.88 1.11 7.52
CA ALA A 160 0.86 2.40 8.19
C ALA A 160 0.52 2.27 9.70
N LEU A 161 -0.45 1.42 10.03
CA LEU A 161 -0.83 1.14 11.42
C LEU A 161 0.33 0.56 12.23
N LYS A 162 1.15 -0.30 11.62
CA LYS A 162 2.33 -0.87 12.26
C LYS A 162 3.43 0.18 12.51
N ASN A 163 3.61 1.08 11.56
CA ASN A 163 4.68 2.08 11.59
C ASN A 163 4.36 3.31 12.45
N THR A 164 3.13 3.41 12.98
CA THR A 164 2.74 4.53 13.83
C THR A 164 3.39 4.39 15.21
N PRO A 165 4.23 5.35 15.65
CA PRO A 165 4.87 5.29 16.97
C PRO A 165 3.81 5.38 18.06
N ARG A 166 3.80 4.41 18.98
CA ARG A 166 2.89 4.44 20.13
C ARG A 166 3.41 5.44 21.16
N SER A 167 2.86 6.65 21.20
CA SER A 167 3.20 7.67 22.20
C SER A 167 2.42 7.49 23.52
N PHE A 168 2.29 6.27 24.01
CA PHE A 168 1.58 5.96 25.26
C PHE A 168 2.53 5.34 26.28
N GLU A 169 3.49 6.13 26.77
CA GLU A 169 4.07 5.95 28.09
C GLU A 169 4.09 7.34 28.74
N ARG A 170 3.28 7.48 29.80
CA ARG A 170 3.10 8.67 30.62
C ARG A 170 3.84 8.46 31.93
#